data_AF-A0A8T7E6F4-F1
#
_entry.id   AF-A0A8T7E6F4-F1
#
_cell.length_a   1.000
_cell.length_b   1.000
_cell.length_c   1.000
_cell.angle_alpha   90.00
_cell.angle_beta   90.00
_cell.angle_gamma   90.00
#
_symmetry.space_group_name_H-M   'P 1'
#
loop_
_entity.id
_entity.type
_entity.pdbx_description
1 polymer ?
#
loop_
_entity_poly.entity_id
_entity_poly.type
_entity_poly.pdbx_seq_one_letter_code
_entity_poly.pdbx_strand_id
1 'polypeptide(L)'
;MRAVFSFLLLLLVIFLVGLLCLAVIMGWSVGVGWLLIKVTPFTLFEATLLVMIASIVIGYGAIKIMTTNVTAPASAPYFPPPVEDEPSPIPTQRFYKSEAQKTNEAWFRYEMANAIYWDFDADDDINTSMNETEMKQLAIRLSEVLVGALKSQRPKRGGRLRVTVTQLKKQMDKMGQRPYDDDILLTAVSSINDMLNYDEDLLEIVQEQTWDEMAKDW
;
A
#
# COMPACT_ATOMS: atom_id res chain seq x y z
N MET A 1 17.98 16.03 -17.36
CA MET A 1 18.72 17.08 -16.62
C MET A 1 17.99 17.56 -15.36
N ARG A 2 16.70 17.93 -15.39
CA ARG A 2 15.97 18.39 -14.19
C ARG A 2 15.95 17.38 -13.02
N ALA A 3 15.68 16.10 -13.28
CA ALA A 3 15.66 15.07 -12.24
C ALA A 3 17.03 14.84 -11.56
N VAL A 4 18.12 14.91 -12.34
CA VAL A 4 19.49 14.76 -11.83
C VAL A 4 19.88 15.97 -10.97
N PHE A 5 19.47 17.17 -11.38
CA PHE A 5 19.69 18.40 -10.61
C PHE A 5 18.89 18.39 -9.29
N SER A 6 17.62 17.99 -9.31
CA SER A 6 16.80 17.85 -8.10
C SER A 6 17.37 16.82 -7.12
N PHE A 7 17.90 15.70 -7.63
CA PHE A 7 18.55 14.68 -6.81
C PHE A 7 19.84 15.20 -6.15
N LEU A 8 20.71 15.88 -6.92
CA LEU A 8 21.93 16.51 -6.39
C LEU A 8 21.61 17.60 -5.35
N LEU A 9 20.57 18.40 -5.59
CA LEU A 9 20.13 19.42 -4.64
C LEU A 9 19.64 18.79 -3.33
N LEU A 10 18.87 17.70 -3.41
CA LEU A 10 18.39 16.98 -2.23
C LEU A 10 19.56 16.39 -1.42
N LEU A 11 20.55 15.78 -2.09
CA LEU A 11 21.75 15.28 -1.41
C LEU A 11 22.54 16.40 -0.73
N LEU A 12 22.68 17.55 -1.39
CA LEU A 12 23.37 18.72 -0.83
C LEU A 12 22.64 19.27 0.39
N VAL A 13 21.30 19.31 0.37
CA VAL A 13 20.48 19.73 1.52
C VAL A 13 20.66 18.77 2.69
N ILE A 14 20.57 17.45 2.46
CA ILE A 14 20.79 16.44 3.51
C ILE A 14 22.19 16.59 4.12
N PHE A 15 23.20 16.77 3.27
CA PHE A 15 24.58 16.94 3.73
C PHE A 15 24.76 18.21 4.58
N LEU A 16 24.19 19.34 4.15
CA LEU A 16 24.22 20.60 4.90
C LEU A 16 23.53 20.48 6.26
N VAL A 17 22.36 19.84 6.30
CA VAL A 17 21.63 19.58 7.55
C VAL A 17 22.48 18.69 8.47
N GLY A 18 23.10 17.65 7.94
CA GLY A 18 24.01 16.78 8.70
C GLY A 18 25.19 17.54 9.30
N LEU A 19 25.84 18.40 8.53
CA LEU A 19 26.94 19.25 9.02
C LEU A 19 26.49 20.23 10.10
N LEU A 20 25.32 20.85 9.94
CA LEU A 20 24.79 21.80 10.90
C LEU A 20 24.46 21.11 12.24
N CYS A 21 23.84 19.93 12.19
CA CYS A 21 23.60 19.12 13.39
C CYS A 21 24.91 18.75 14.10
N LEU A 22 25.94 18.36 13.35
CA LEU A 22 27.24 17.98 13.89
C LEU A 22 27.92 19.19 14.57
N ALA A 23 27.86 20.37 13.95
CA ALA A 23 28.40 21.61 14.52
C ALA A 23 27.69 21.99 15.83
N VAL A 24 26.37 21.85 15.90
CA VAL A 24 25.59 22.11 17.12
C VAL A 24 25.98 21.13 18.23
N ILE A 25 26.09 19.83 17.92
CA ILE A 25 26.50 18.81 18.89
C ILE A 25 27.90 19.13 19.43
N MET A 26 28.86 19.44 18.56
CA MET A 26 30.21 19.80 19.00
C MET A 26 30.23 21.05 19.89
N GLY A 27 29.54 22.12 19.47
CA GLY A 27 29.47 23.36 20.26
C GLY A 27 28.85 23.13 21.64
N TRP A 28 27.78 22.34 21.70
CA TRP A 28 27.13 21.95 22.94
C TRP A 28 28.05 21.12 23.83
N SER A 29 28.72 20.10 23.28
CA SER A 29 29.65 19.25 24.02
C SER A 29 30.80 20.05 24.61
N VAL A 30 31.36 21.01 23.88
CA VAL A 30 32.41 21.91 24.37
C VAL A 30 31.92 22.80 25.53
N GLY A 31 30.74 23.41 25.38
CA GLY A 31 30.17 24.29 26.41
C GLY A 31 29.86 23.55 27.72
N VAL A 32 29.21 22.39 27.63
CA VAL A 32 28.88 21.57 28.82
C VAL A 32 30.12 20.91 29.41
N GLY A 33 31.07 20.47 28.57
CA GLY A 33 32.36 19.95 29.02
C GLY A 33 33.15 20.99 29.82
N TRP A 34 33.15 22.26 29.38
CA TRP A 34 33.76 23.35 30.13
C TRP A 34 33.15 23.56 31.52
N LEU A 35 31.82 23.43 31.65
CA LEU A 35 31.13 23.50 32.94
C LEU A 35 31.48 22.32 33.86
N LEU A 36 31.61 21.11 33.31
CA LEU A 36 31.96 19.89 34.07
C LEU A 36 33.32 19.99 34.75
N ILE A 37 34.32 20.59 34.10
CA ILE A 37 35.66 20.79 34.67
C ILE A 37 35.63 21.68 35.93
N LYS A 38 34.63 22.56 36.07
CA LYS A 38 34.50 23.40 37.26
C LYS A 38 34.09 22.61 38.51
N VAL A 39 33.51 21.43 38.33
CA VAL A 39 32.93 20.62 39.41
C VAL A 39 33.65 19.28 39.57
N THR A 40 34.39 18.83 38.56
CA THR A 40 35.03 17.52 38.51
C THR A 40 36.49 17.63 38.07
N PRO A 41 37.37 16.69 38.46
CA PRO A 41 38.79 16.75 38.13
C PRO A 41 39.11 16.24 36.72
N PHE A 42 38.25 16.51 35.73
CA PHE A 42 38.46 16.09 34.34
C PHE A 42 39.20 17.15 33.53
N THR A 43 39.94 16.72 32.51
CA THR A 43 40.46 17.64 31.49
C THR A 43 39.35 18.08 30.53
N LEU A 44 39.56 19.18 29.80
CA LEU A 44 38.56 19.66 28.81
C LEU A 44 38.30 18.62 27.73
N PHE A 45 39.32 17.88 27.31
CA PHE A 45 39.17 16.79 26.36
C PHE A 45 38.31 15.65 26.93
N GLU A 46 38.59 15.19 28.14
CA GLU A 46 37.82 14.10 28.77
C GLU A 46 36.37 14.52 29.06
N ALA A 47 36.17 15.74 29.54
CA ALA A 47 34.83 16.27 29.83
C ALA A 47 33.99 16.40 28.55
N THR A 48 34.58 16.88 27.45
CA THR A 48 33.88 17.00 26.16
C THR A 48 33.57 15.65 25.54
N LEU A 49 34.50 14.69 25.61
CA LEU A 49 34.29 13.31 25.19
C LEU A 49 33.15 12.65 25.99
N LEU A 50 33.14 12.83 27.32
CA LEU A 50 32.10 12.29 28.20
C LEU A 50 30.72 12.86 27.85
N VAL A 51 30.63 14.17 27.60
CA VAL A 51 29.36 14.80 27.19
C VAL A 51 28.91 14.27 25.83
N MET A 52 29.84 14.05 24.89
CA MET A 52 29.51 13.48 23.58
C MET A 52 28.96 12.07 23.71
N ILE A 53 29.61 11.20 24.50
CA ILE A 53 29.15 9.83 24.78
C ILE A 53 27.77 9.87 25.47
N ALA A 54 27.61 10.71 26.50
CA ALA A 54 26.34 10.88 27.20
C ALA A 54 25.23 11.34 26.26
N SER A 55 25.52 12.25 25.34
CA SER A 55 24.56 12.75 24.35
C SER A 55 24.14 11.66 23.36
N ILE A 56 25.07 10.79 22.95
CA ILE A 56 24.75 9.62 22.11
C ILE A 56 23.86 8.64 22.86
N VAL A 57 24.18 8.34 24.13
CA VAL A 57 23.38 7.43 24.97
C VAL A 57 21.98 8.00 25.22
N ILE A 58 21.87 9.29 25.52
CA ILE A 58 20.59 9.98 25.70
C ILE A 58 19.82 10.03 24.38
N GLY A 59 20.47 10.33 23.26
CA GLY A 59 19.84 10.36 21.94
C GLY A 59 19.33 8.98 21.53
N TYR A 60 20.13 7.93 21.70
CA TYR A 60 19.72 6.55 21.47
C TYR A 60 18.60 6.11 22.42
N GLY A 61 18.69 6.48 23.70
CA GLY A 61 17.65 6.25 24.69
C GLY A 61 16.35 6.96 24.33
N ALA A 62 16.41 8.21 23.89
CA ALA A 62 15.28 9.00 23.45
C ALA A 62 14.64 8.42 22.18
N ILE A 63 15.44 7.99 21.20
CA ILE A 63 14.93 7.29 20.01
C ILE A 63 14.27 5.98 20.44
N LYS A 64 14.93 5.16 21.28
CA LYS A 64 14.37 3.91 21.77
C LYS A 64 13.07 4.14 22.54
N ILE A 65 13.00 5.16 23.39
CA ILE A 65 11.80 5.55 24.13
C ILE A 65 10.73 6.07 23.17
N MET A 66 11.07 6.87 22.17
CA MET A 66 10.12 7.34 21.16
C MET A 66 9.59 6.20 20.30
N THR A 67 10.40 5.18 20.00
CA THR A 67 9.96 4.01 19.23
C THR A 67 9.27 2.94 20.08
N THR A 68 9.58 2.83 21.37
CA THR A 68 8.90 1.90 22.31
C THR A 68 7.66 2.49 22.97
N ASN A 69 7.58 3.82 23.09
CA ASN A 69 6.39 4.57 23.52
C ASN A 69 5.58 5.13 22.35
N VAL A 70 5.76 4.59 21.12
CA VAL A 70 4.59 4.46 20.24
C VAL A 70 3.70 3.36 20.83
N THR A 71 3.17 3.63 22.01
CA THR A 71 1.94 3.02 22.46
C THR A 71 0.95 3.47 21.41
N ALA A 72 0.46 2.52 20.59
CA ALA A 72 -0.77 2.74 19.84
C ALA A 72 -1.74 3.46 20.80
N PRO A 73 -2.42 4.54 20.34
CA PRO A 73 -3.29 5.31 21.22
C PRO A 73 -4.12 4.33 22.04
N ALA A 74 -4.10 4.49 23.38
CA ALA A 74 -4.84 3.62 24.28
C ALA A 74 -6.18 3.35 23.62
N SER A 75 -6.42 2.09 23.24
CA SER A 75 -7.62 1.74 22.52
C SER A 75 -8.75 2.35 23.33
N ALA A 76 -9.50 3.27 22.71
CA ALA A 76 -10.82 3.61 23.21
C ALA A 76 -11.47 2.29 23.63
N PRO A 77 -12.24 2.23 24.74
CA PRO A 77 -12.95 1.00 25.10
C PRO A 77 -13.45 0.41 23.80
N TYR A 78 -12.98 -0.80 23.48
CA TYR A 78 -13.32 -1.44 22.23
C TYR A 78 -14.81 -1.70 22.31
N PHE A 79 -15.57 -0.68 21.96
CA PHE A 79 -16.81 -0.81 21.28
C PHE A 79 -16.35 -1.49 20.00
N PRO A 80 -16.60 -2.81 19.80
CA PRO A 80 -16.61 -3.29 18.44
C PRO A 80 -17.39 -2.24 17.65
N PRO A 81 -16.90 -1.78 16.50
CA PRO A 81 -17.76 -0.99 15.62
C PRO A 81 -19.10 -1.74 15.59
N PRO A 82 -20.25 -1.03 15.69
CA PRO A 82 -21.52 -1.71 15.39
C PRO A 82 -21.23 -2.49 14.12
N VAL A 83 -21.36 -3.82 14.18
CA VAL A 83 -20.91 -4.71 13.11
C VAL A 83 -21.50 -4.10 11.85
N GLU A 84 -20.68 -3.37 11.09
CA GLU A 84 -21.09 -2.86 9.80
C GLU A 84 -21.29 -4.16 9.06
N ASP A 85 -22.55 -4.47 8.78
CA ASP A 85 -22.92 -5.74 8.18
C ASP A 85 -22.08 -5.85 6.92
N GLU A 86 -21.00 -6.65 6.98
CA GLU A 86 -20.05 -6.74 5.88
C GLU A 86 -20.86 -7.05 4.63
N PRO A 87 -20.68 -6.26 3.56
CA PRO A 87 -21.52 -6.38 2.38
C PRO A 87 -21.46 -7.81 1.88
N SER A 88 -22.64 -8.44 1.81
CA SER A 88 -22.76 -9.87 1.51
C SER A 88 -21.99 -10.18 0.21
N PRO A 89 -21.06 -11.15 0.21
CA PRO A 89 -20.24 -11.42 -0.95
C PRO A 89 -21.09 -11.89 -2.14
N ILE A 90 -20.55 -11.73 -3.35
CA ILE A 90 -21.18 -12.23 -4.56
C ILE A 90 -21.20 -13.77 -4.48
N PRO A 91 -22.35 -14.45 -4.68
CA PRO A 91 -22.40 -15.90 -4.58
C PRO A 91 -21.45 -16.60 -5.57
N THR A 92 -20.64 -17.55 -5.09
CA THR A 92 -19.66 -18.31 -5.88
C THR A 92 -20.30 -19.03 -7.08
N GLN A 93 -21.58 -19.40 -6.97
CA GLN A 93 -22.36 -20.06 -8.04
C GLN A 93 -22.48 -19.22 -9.31
N ARG A 94 -22.19 -17.91 -9.24
CA ARG A 94 -22.11 -17.02 -10.42
C ARG A 94 -20.85 -17.26 -11.25
N PHE A 95 -19.81 -17.85 -10.69
CA PHE A 95 -18.51 -18.07 -11.33
C PHE A 95 -18.23 -19.55 -11.59
N TYR A 96 -18.57 -20.44 -10.66
CA TYR A 96 -18.41 -21.90 -10.80
C TYR A 96 -19.48 -22.65 -10.01
N LYS A 97 -19.97 -23.79 -10.53
CA LYS A 97 -21.08 -24.55 -9.90
C LYS A 97 -20.63 -25.50 -8.80
N SER A 98 -19.36 -25.91 -8.82
CA SER A 98 -18.75 -26.82 -7.85
C SER A 98 -17.25 -26.60 -7.81
N GLU A 99 -16.59 -27.03 -6.72
CA GLU A 99 -15.13 -26.96 -6.57
C GLU A 99 -14.39 -27.70 -7.70
N ALA A 100 -14.96 -28.80 -8.20
CA ALA A 100 -14.43 -29.52 -9.36
C ALA A 100 -14.46 -28.73 -10.69
N GLN A 101 -15.10 -27.56 -10.72
CA GLN A 101 -15.13 -26.63 -11.86
C GLN A 101 -14.41 -25.31 -11.57
N LYS A 102 -13.79 -25.17 -10.38
CA LYS A 102 -13.09 -23.97 -9.96
C LYS A 102 -11.72 -23.92 -10.65
N THR A 103 -11.67 -23.27 -11.82
CA THR A 103 -10.40 -22.93 -12.48
C THR A 103 -9.80 -21.67 -11.85
N ASN A 104 -8.51 -21.46 -12.05
CA ASN A 104 -7.82 -20.22 -11.67
C ASN A 104 -8.53 -19.00 -12.25
N GLU A 105 -9.00 -19.06 -13.50
CA GLU A 105 -9.78 -17.96 -14.07
C GLU A 105 -11.12 -17.74 -13.35
N ALA A 106 -11.86 -18.79 -13.02
CA ALA A 106 -13.14 -18.66 -12.34
C ALA A 106 -12.97 -18.09 -10.92
N TRP A 107 -11.96 -18.56 -10.20
CA TRP A 107 -11.59 -18.05 -8.89
C TRP A 107 -11.10 -16.60 -8.96
N PHE A 108 -10.19 -16.28 -9.90
CA PHE A 108 -9.68 -14.92 -10.11
C PHE A 108 -10.82 -13.93 -10.40
N ARG A 109 -11.80 -14.31 -11.25
CA ARG A 109 -12.97 -13.47 -11.53
C ARG A 109 -13.83 -13.24 -10.29
N TYR A 110 -13.96 -14.25 -9.44
CA TYR A 110 -14.70 -14.17 -8.18
C TYR A 110 -14.01 -13.21 -7.20
N GLU A 111 -12.70 -13.36 -6.96
CA GLU A 111 -11.96 -12.48 -6.04
C GLU A 111 -11.98 -11.03 -6.52
N MET A 112 -11.69 -10.81 -7.80
CA MET A 112 -11.69 -9.46 -8.37
C MET A 112 -13.08 -8.82 -8.35
N ALA A 113 -14.14 -9.59 -8.59
CA ALA A 113 -15.50 -9.04 -8.53
C ALA A 113 -15.91 -8.67 -7.09
N ASN A 114 -15.52 -9.46 -6.08
CA ASN A 114 -15.80 -9.10 -4.69
C ASN A 114 -14.99 -7.88 -4.25
N ALA A 115 -13.71 -7.81 -4.62
CA ALA A 115 -12.88 -6.64 -4.33
C ALA A 115 -13.49 -5.34 -4.88
N ILE A 116 -13.86 -5.34 -6.18
CA ILE A 116 -14.50 -4.19 -6.82
C ILE A 116 -15.83 -3.85 -6.14
N TYR A 117 -16.63 -4.87 -5.79
CA TYR A 117 -17.92 -4.66 -5.13
C TYR A 117 -17.78 -4.04 -3.74
N TRP A 118 -16.83 -4.50 -2.93
CA TRP A 118 -16.58 -3.93 -1.61
C TRP A 118 -16.11 -2.48 -1.68
N ASP A 119 -15.28 -2.13 -2.66
CA ASP A 119 -14.88 -0.74 -2.87
C ASP A 119 -16.01 0.14 -3.41
N PHE A 120 -16.95 -0.42 -4.19
CA PHE A 120 -18.16 0.30 -4.60
C PHE A 120 -19.13 0.55 -3.44
N ASP A 121 -19.26 -0.42 -2.54
CA ASP A 121 -20.11 -0.28 -1.35
C ASP A 121 -19.53 0.74 -0.37
N ALA A 122 -18.19 0.80 -0.25
CA ALA A 122 -17.49 1.77 0.58
C ALA A 122 -17.42 3.19 -0.01
N ASP A 123 -17.70 3.36 -1.31
CA ASP A 123 -17.70 4.65 -2.00
C ASP A 123 -19.10 5.29 -1.95
N ASP A 124 -19.26 6.33 -1.13
CA ASP A 124 -20.56 6.99 -0.89
C ASP A 124 -21.26 7.46 -2.19
N ASP A 125 -20.50 7.96 -3.17
CA ASP A 125 -21.06 8.48 -4.43
C ASP A 125 -21.61 7.33 -5.30
N ILE A 126 -20.92 6.19 -5.31
CA ILE A 126 -21.33 5.00 -6.05
C ILE A 126 -22.48 4.30 -5.32
N ASN A 127 -22.37 4.07 -4.02
CA ASN A 127 -23.37 3.38 -3.20
C ASN A 127 -24.72 4.11 -3.19
N THR A 128 -24.72 5.45 -3.17
CA THR A 128 -25.97 6.22 -3.24
C THR A 128 -26.62 6.25 -4.63
N SER A 129 -25.87 5.97 -5.69
CA SER A 129 -26.35 6.05 -7.08
C SER A 129 -26.84 4.71 -7.66
N MET A 130 -26.42 3.58 -7.09
CA MET A 130 -26.74 2.23 -7.57
C MET A 130 -27.21 1.33 -6.44
N ASN A 131 -28.19 0.46 -6.72
CA ASN A 131 -28.56 -0.56 -5.73
C ASN A 131 -27.53 -1.70 -5.66
N GLU A 132 -27.54 -2.46 -4.56
CA GLU A 132 -26.61 -3.58 -4.33
C GLU A 132 -26.55 -4.59 -5.49
N THR A 133 -27.71 -4.91 -6.08
CA THR A 133 -27.75 -5.88 -7.19
C THR A 133 -27.06 -5.34 -8.43
N GLU A 134 -27.25 -4.05 -8.74
CA GLU A 134 -26.59 -3.36 -9.84
C GLU A 134 -25.08 -3.28 -9.63
N MET A 135 -24.64 -2.95 -8.40
CA MET A 135 -23.23 -2.92 -8.03
C MET A 135 -22.57 -4.29 -8.22
N LYS A 136 -23.21 -5.37 -7.73
CA LYS A 136 -22.71 -6.74 -7.93
C LYS A 136 -22.64 -7.13 -9.40
N GLN A 137 -23.66 -6.81 -10.21
CA GLN A 137 -23.62 -7.08 -11.65
C GLN A 137 -22.56 -6.26 -12.38
N LEU A 138 -22.33 -5.03 -11.95
CA LEU A 138 -21.28 -4.18 -12.51
C LEU A 138 -19.89 -4.72 -12.18
N ALA A 139 -19.65 -5.08 -10.92
CA ALA A 139 -18.38 -5.66 -10.47
C ALA A 139 -18.04 -6.97 -11.21
N ILE A 140 -19.03 -7.86 -11.41
CA ILE A 140 -18.87 -9.07 -12.25
C ILE A 140 -18.44 -8.72 -13.67
N ARG A 141 -19.14 -7.77 -14.32
CA ARG A 141 -18.81 -7.37 -15.70
C ARG A 141 -17.42 -6.75 -15.79
N LEU A 142 -17.03 -5.94 -14.81
CA LEU A 142 -15.71 -5.33 -14.76
C LEU A 142 -14.60 -6.37 -14.52
N SER A 143 -14.85 -7.42 -13.73
CA SER A 143 -13.88 -8.52 -13.56
C SER A 143 -13.72 -9.33 -14.85
N GLU A 144 -14.78 -9.54 -15.63
CA GLU A 144 -14.70 -10.17 -16.96
C GLU A 144 -13.86 -9.33 -17.94
N VAL A 145 -14.10 -8.01 -17.97
CA VAL A 145 -13.31 -7.07 -18.77
C VAL A 145 -11.85 -7.10 -18.33
N LEU A 146 -11.58 -7.10 -17.03
CA LEU A 146 -10.24 -7.20 -16.49
C LEU A 146 -9.51 -8.45 -16.98
N VAL A 147 -10.11 -9.63 -16.87
CA VAL A 147 -9.48 -10.88 -17.31
C VAL A 147 -9.15 -10.82 -18.80
N GLY A 148 -10.06 -10.30 -19.62
CA GLY A 148 -9.79 -10.07 -21.04
C GLY A 148 -8.62 -9.12 -21.27
N ALA A 149 -8.51 -8.05 -20.48
CA ALA A 149 -7.43 -7.09 -20.56
C ALA A 149 -6.08 -7.73 -20.17
N LEU A 150 -6.05 -8.51 -19.09
CA LEU A 150 -4.85 -9.18 -18.59
C LEU A 150 -4.37 -10.30 -19.51
N LYS A 151 -5.28 -11.15 -20.02
CA LYS A 151 -4.95 -12.18 -21.02
C LYS A 151 -4.36 -11.60 -22.30
N SER A 152 -4.72 -10.36 -22.65
CA SER A 152 -4.16 -9.68 -23.82
C SER A 152 -2.78 -9.06 -23.59
N GLN A 153 -2.31 -9.01 -22.34
CA GLN A 153 -0.99 -8.49 -21.99
C GLN A 153 0.05 -9.62 -22.00
N ARG A 154 1.26 -9.31 -22.47
CA ARG A 154 2.40 -10.21 -22.27
C ARG A 154 3.00 -9.93 -20.90
N PRO A 155 2.94 -10.87 -19.94
CA PRO A 155 3.50 -10.65 -18.62
C PRO A 155 5.01 -10.40 -18.73
N LYS A 156 5.49 -9.31 -18.12
CA LYS A 156 6.92 -9.07 -17.96
C LYS A 156 7.35 -9.68 -16.63
N ARG A 157 8.16 -10.74 -16.67
CA ARG A 157 8.74 -11.35 -15.46
C ARG A 157 9.46 -10.28 -14.62
N GLY A 158 9.10 -10.17 -13.35
CA GLY A 158 9.73 -9.28 -12.36
C GLY A 158 9.30 -7.81 -12.39
N GLY A 159 8.26 -7.45 -13.16
CA GLY A 159 7.68 -6.10 -13.14
C GLY A 159 6.38 -6.04 -12.33
N ARG A 160 6.10 -4.90 -11.69
CA ARG A 160 4.77 -4.65 -11.09
C ARG A 160 3.71 -4.67 -12.19
N LEU A 161 2.75 -5.59 -12.06
CA LEU A 161 1.58 -5.63 -12.92
C LEU A 161 0.68 -4.45 -12.53
N ARG A 162 0.28 -3.64 -13.51
CA ARG A 162 -0.62 -2.51 -13.26
C ARG A 162 -1.64 -2.42 -14.37
N VAL A 163 -2.90 -2.36 -13.96
CA VAL A 163 -4.06 -2.13 -14.82
C VAL A 163 -4.37 -0.64 -14.82
N THR A 164 -4.76 -0.12 -15.97
CA THR A 164 -5.11 1.30 -16.17
C THR A 164 -6.53 1.41 -16.71
N VAL A 165 -7.20 2.53 -16.45
CA VAL A 165 -8.53 2.84 -17.00
C VAL A 165 -8.53 2.72 -18.53
N THR A 166 -7.48 3.20 -19.19
CA THR A 166 -7.33 3.09 -20.65
C THR A 166 -7.31 1.63 -21.14
N GLN A 167 -6.71 0.72 -20.38
CA GLN A 167 -6.71 -0.70 -20.73
C GLN A 167 -8.09 -1.32 -20.56
N LEU A 168 -8.81 -1.01 -19.47
CA LEU A 168 -10.19 -1.47 -19.29
C LEU A 168 -11.10 -0.92 -20.38
N LYS A 169 -11.09 0.39 -20.65
CA LYS A 169 -11.88 1.02 -21.73
C LYS A 169 -11.61 0.38 -23.10
N LYS A 170 -10.34 0.14 -23.43
CA LYS A 170 -9.96 -0.53 -24.68
C LYS A 170 -10.50 -1.96 -24.73
N GLN A 171 -10.54 -2.66 -23.61
CA GLN A 171 -11.08 -4.02 -23.56
C GLN A 171 -12.61 -4.03 -23.62
N MET A 172 -13.28 -3.08 -22.98
CA MET A 172 -14.73 -2.87 -23.10
C MET A 172 -15.14 -2.62 -24.56
N ASP A 173 -14.41 -1.75 -25.26
CA ASP A 173 -14.64 -1.45 -26.67
C ASP A 173 -14.50 -2.70 -27.55
N LYS A 174 -13.47 -3.52 -27.33
CA LYS A 174 -13.32 -4.82 -28.00
C LYS A 174 -14.48 -5.78 -27.71
N MET A 175 -15.09 -5.69 -26.54
CA MET A 175 -16.26 -6.50 -26.14
C MET A 175 -17.59 -5.88 -26.61
N GLY A 176 -17.56 -4.74 -27.33
CA GLY A 176 -18.76 -4.03 -27.79
C GLY A 176 -19.54 -3.34 -26.67
N GLN A 177 -18.90 -3.08 -25.52
CA GLN A 177 -19.52 -2.41 -24.38
C GLN A 177 -19.25 -0.91 -24.41
N ARG A 178 -20.25 -0.11 -24.04
CA ARG A 178 -20.07 1.32 -23.81
C ARG A 178 -19.25 1.52 -22.52
N PRO A 179 -18.23 2.40 -22.50
CA PRO A 179 -17.48 2.69 -21.30
C PRO A 179 -18.39 3.26 -20.21
N TYR A 180 -18.15 2.85 -18.96
CA TYR A 180 -18.76 3.45 -17.77
C TYR A 180 -18.13 4.81 -17.47
N ASP A 181 -18.72 5.52 -16.51
CA ASP A 181 -18.21 6.79 -16.01
C ASP A 181 -16.80 6.63 -15.40
N ASP A 182 -16.03 7.70 -15.44
CA ASP A 182 -14.59 7.66 -15.12
C ASP A 182 -14.32 7.37 -13.64
N ASP A 183 -15.19 7.82 -12.76
CA ASP A 183 -15.22 7.52 -11.32
C ASP A 183 -15.36 6.02 -11.06
N ILE A 184 -16.37 5.37 -11.63
CA ILE A 184 -16.60 3.91 -11.52
C ILE A 184 -15.36 3.14 -11.97
N LEU A 185 -14.78 3.55 -13.11
CA LEU A 185 -13.60 2.89 -13.67
C LEU A 185 -12.34 3.14 -12.84
N LEU A 186 -12.20 4.32 -12.21
CA LEU A 186 -11.09 4.64 -11.34
C LEU A 186 -11.15 3.83 -10.04
N THR A 187 -12.33 3.74 -9.40
CA THR A 187 -12.54 2.92 -8.19
C THR A 187 -12.24 1.45 -8.49
N ALA A 188 -12.78 0.91 -9.58
CA ALA A 188 -12.49 -0.46 -9.98
C ALA A 188 -10.99 -0.70 -10.27
N VAL A 189 -10.31 0.23 -10.97
CA VAL A 189 -8.88 0.10 -11.25
C VAL A 189 -8.02 0.20 -9.99
N SER A 190 -8.43 0.99 -8.99
CA SER A 190 -7.76 1.05 -7.70
C SER A 190 -7.83 -0.33 -7.02
N SER A 191 -9.05 -0.83 -6.84
CA SER A 191 -9.34 -2.14 -6.24
C SER A 191 -8.52 -3.28 -6.87
N ILE A 192 -8.53 -3.33 -8.21
CA ILE A 192 -7.81 -4.35 -8.98
C ILE A 192 -6.31 -4.27 -8.74
N ASN A 193 -5.74 -3.05 -8.75
CA ASN A 193 -4.31 -2.89 -8.58
C ASN A 193 -3.88 -3.20 -7.14
N ASP A 194 -4.71 -2.88 -6.15
CA ASP A 194 -4.44 -3.22 -4.77
C ASP A 194 -4.43 -4.74 -4.61
N MET A 195 -5.46 -5.43 -5.11
CA MET A 195 -5.51 -6.88 -5.08
C MET A 195 -4.31 -7.54 -5.79
N LEU A 196 -3.95 -7.08 -6.99
CA LEU A 196 -2.79 -7.60 -7.73
C LEU A 196 -1.42 -7.28 -7.08
N ASN A 197 -1.36 -6.30 -6.18
CA ASN A 197 -0.13 -5.94 -5.47
C ASN A 197 0.03 -6.70 -4.15
N TYR A 198 -1.08 -7.08 -3.50
CA TYR A 198 -1.08 -7.71 -2.19
C TYR A 198 -1.30 -9.23 -2.21
N ASP A 199 -1.99 -9.75 -3.23
CA ASP A 199 -2.27 -11.18 -3.38
C ASP A 199 -1.27 -11.81 -4.37
N GLU A 200 -0.34 -12.60 -3.82
CA GLU A 200 0.71 -13.27 -4.59
C GLU A 200 0.14 -14.35 -5.52
N ASP A 201 -0.95 -15.01 -5.15
CA ASP A 201 -1.55 -16.11 -5.91
C ASP A 201 -2.27 -15.57 -7.15
N LEU A 202 -3.03 -14.47 -6.99
CA LEU A 202 -3.65 -13.77 -8.12
C LEU A 202 -2.59 -13.22 -9.08
N LEU A 203 -1.48 -12.72 -8.56
CA LEU A 203 -0.36 -12.26 -9.37
C LEU A 203 0.32 -13.41 -10.13
N GLU A 204 0.54 -14.56 -9.48
CA GLU A 204 1.10 -15.79 -10.09
C GLU A 204 0.25 -16.23 -11.28
N ILE A 205 -1.08 -16.30 -11.13
CA ILE A 205 -2.00 -16.68 -12.22
C ILE A 205 -1.79 -15.81 -13.47
N VAL A 206 -1.65 -14.49 -13.29
CA VAL A 206 -1.46 -13.58 -14.42
C VAL A 206 -0.06 -13.71 -15.03
N GLN A 207 0.97 -13.86 -14.20
CA GLN A 207 2.35 -13.93 -14.68
C GLN A 207 2.67 -15.24 -15.38
N GLU A 208 2.13 -16.35 -14.86
CA GLU A 208 2.35 -17.70 -15.37
C GLU A 208 1.30 -18.12 -16.40
N GLN A 209 0.21 -17.36 -16.53
CA GLN A 209 -0.88 -17.61 -17.48
C GLN A 209 -1.59 -18.95 -17.25
N THR A 210 -1.70 -19.37 -15.99
CA THR A 210 -2.29 -20.65 -15.55
C THR A 210 -3.83 -20.61 -15.47
N TRP A 211 -4.47 -19.81 -16.34
CA TRP A 211 -5.91 -19.52 -16.30
C TRP A 211 -6.81 -20.76 -16.31
N ASP A 212 -6.42 -21.77 -17.10
CA ASP A 212 -7.19 -22.98 -17.33
C ASP A 212 -6.86 -24.11 -16.32
N GLU A 213 -5.89 -23.87 -15.42
CA GLU A 213 -5.56 -24.84 -14.37
C GLU A 213 -6.62 -24.81 -13.26
N MET A 214 -6.71 -25.93 -12.54
CA MET A 214 -7.58 -26.01 -11.36
C MET A 214 -7.02 -25.09 -10.27
N ALA A 215 -7.90 -24.32 -9.64
CA ALA A 215 -7.51 -23.51 -8.50
C ALA A 215 -7.02 -24.43 -7.38
N LYS A 216 -5.90 -24.06 -6.75
CA LYS A 216 -5.43 -24.76 -5.55
C LYS A 216 -6.47 -24.54 -4.44
N ASP A 217 -6.58 -25.49 -3.52
CA ASP A 217 -7.42 -25.31 -2.33
C ASP A 217 -6.70 -24.32 -1.41
N TRP A 218 -7.26 -23.13 -1.26
CA TRP A 218 -6.80 -22.04 -0.39
C TRP A 218 -7.81 -21.81 0.73
#